data_AF-A0A9D7JGV7-F1
#
_entry.id   AF-A0A9D7JGV7-F1
#
_cell.length_a   1.000
_cell.length_b   1.000
_cell.length_c   1.000
_cell.angle_alpha   90.00
_cell.angle_beta   90.00
_cell.angle_gamma   90.00
#
_symmetry.space_group_name_H-M   'P 1'
#
loop_
_entity.id
_entity.type
_entity.pdbx_description
1 polymer ?
#
loop_
_entity_poly.entity_id
_entity_poly.type
_entity_poly.pdbx_seq_one_letter_code
_entity_poly.pdbx_strand_id
1 'polypeptide(L)'
;MLFWSLALVVTLIACAALYYAGAGRRVNASTEAVDTPEISHLKLQLREIDADAASGRLAAAEAVAAKAELARELLRLKQVPAGPTSERLPRQLLVGAAVAATAVLTIGVYAALGRPELPAAPLASRADLPPAEITLESAVAQIELQLEKTPEDLRGWTVIAPAYMQLGRFADAAKALRR
;
A
#
# COMPACT_ATOMS: atom_id res chain seq x y z
N MET A 1 3.67 -24.86 10.22
CA MET A 1 4.77 -24.63 9.25
C MET A 1 4.27 -24.49 7.81
N LEU A 2 3.43 -25.42 7.32
CA LEU A 2 2.82 -25.35 5.96
C LEU A 2 2.02 -24.08 5.66
N PHE A 3 1.28 -23.56 6.65
CA PHE A 3 0.53 -22.31 6.50
C PHE A 3 1.44 -21.11 6.20
N TRP A 4 2.53 -20.97 6.94
CA TRP A 4 3.48 -19.87 6.77
C TRP A 4 4.22 -19.96 5.43
N SER A 5 4.59 -21.16 4.97
CA SER A 5 5.17 -21.33 3.65
C SER A 5 4.19 -21.00 2.53
N LEU A 6 2.91 -21.39 2.67
CA LEU A 6 1.87 -21.08 1.68
C LEU A 6 1.61 -19.57 1.60
N ALA A 7 1.49 -18.91 2.75
CA ALA A 7 1.30 -17.46 2.83
C ALA A 7 2.46 -16.70 2.18
N LEU A 8 3.71 -17.15 2.40
CA LEU A 8 4.90 -16.53 1.81
C LEU A 8 4.94 -16.70 0.29
N VAL A 9 4.61 -17.89 -0.23
CA VAL A 9 4.53 -18.17 -1.67
C VAL A 9 3.45 -17.31 -2.35
N VAL A 10 2.26 -17.23 -1.76
CA VAL A 10 1.15 -16.41 -2.31
C VAL A 10 1.53 -14.92 -2.33
N THR A 11 2.17 -14.43 -1.26
CA THR A 11 2.62 -13.03 -1.17
C THR A 11 3.70 -12.73 -2.21
N LEU A 12 4.64 -13.66 -2.42
CA LEU A 12 5.71 -13.52 -3.42
C LEU A 12 5.13 -13.51 -4.85
N ILE A 13 4.16 -14.36 -5.13
CA ILE A 13 3.43 -14.38 -6.41
C ILE A 13 2.65 -13.08 -6.61
N ALA A 14 1.96 -12.57 -5.60
CA ALA A 14 1.22 -11.31 -5.68
C ALA A 14 2.16 -10.12 -5.93
N CYS A 15 3.29 -10.04 -5.21
CA CYS A 15 4.32 -9.03 -5.44
C CYS A 15 4.93 -9.15 -6.83
N ALA A 16 5.22 -10.36 -7.32
CA ALA A 16 5.74 -10.58 -8.67
C ALA A 16 4.71 -10.19 -9.75
N ALA A 17 3.43 -10.50 -9.53
CA ALA A 17 2.35 -10.11 -10.44
C ALA A 17 2.13 -8.59 -10.48
N LEU A 18 2.15 -7.92 -9.32
CA LEU A 18 2.07 -6.47 -9.22
C LEU A 18 3.30 -5.78 -9.80
N TYR A 19 4.50 -6.35 -9.57
CA TYR A 19 5.71 -5.88 -10.20
C TYR A 19 5.64 -6.07 -11.71
N TYR A 20 5.20 -7.21 -12.22
CA TYR A 20 5.05 -7.47 -13.66
C TYR A 20 3.99 -6.56 -14.31
N ALA A 21 2.85 -6.35 -13.63
CA ALA A 21 1.78 -5.45 -14.09
C ALA A 21 2.22 -3.97 -14.07
N GLY A 22 2.91 -3.55 -13.00
CA GLY A 22 3.42 -2.18 -12.82
C GLY A 22 4.72 -1.88 -13.58
N ALA A 23 5.48 -2.92 -13.92
CA ALA A 23 6.66 -2.86 -14.79
C ALA A 23 6.29 -2.55 -16.24
N GLY A 24 4.99 -2.45 -16.54
CA GLY A 24 4.53 -1.72 -17.71
C GLY A 24 5.18 -2.26 -18.96
N ARG A 25 4.68 -3.41 -19.41
CA ARG A 25 4.61 -3.74 -20.83
C ARG A 25 4.29 -2.43 -21.55
N ARG A 26 5.27 -1.88 -22.26
CA ARG A 26 5.12 -0.71 -23.12
C ARG A 26 4.16 -1.11 -24.24
N VAL A 27 2.87 -1.22 -23.95
CA VAL A 27 1.85 -1.57 -24.95
C VAL A 27 1.72 -0.45 -25.98
N ASN A 28 2.38 0.71 -25.80
CA ASN A 28 2.49 1.74 -26.83
C ASN A 28 3.75 2.62 -26.81
N ALA A 29 4.84 2.30 -26.08
CA ALA A 29 6.02 3.19 -26.09
C ALA A 29 6.92 3.02 -27.34
N SER A 30 6.61 2.08 -28.23
CA SER A 30 7.16 2.00 -29.59
C SER A 30 6.25 2.66 -30.64
N THR A 31 5.04 3.05 -30.26
CA THR A 31 4.07 3.72 -31.14
C THR A 31 4.19 5.25 -31.05
N GLU A 32 4.65 5.80 -29.92
CA GLU A 32 4.92 7.25 -29.77
C GLU A 32 5.94 7.80 -30.78
N ALA A 33 6.86 6.98 -31.28
CA ALA A 33 7.84 7.42 -32.29
C ALA A 33 7.29 7.41 -33.73
N VAL A 34 6.12 6.79 -33.97
CA VAL A 34 5.57 6.57 -35.32
C VAL A 34 4.14 7.14 -35.49
N ASP A 35 3.38 7.30 -34.41
CA ASP A 35 2.04 7.90 -34.38
C ASP A 35 1.98 9.03 -33.33
N THR A 36 2.84 10.04 -33.47
CA THR A 36 2.50 11.32 -32.85
C THR A 36 1.22 11.86 -33.51
N PRO A 37 0.37 12.61 -32.77
CA PRO A 37 -0.84 13.22 -33.34
C PRO A 37 -0.52 14.04 -34.62
N GLU A 38 0.68 14.63 -34.69
CA GLU A 38 1.21 15.33 -35.86
C GLU A 38 1.39 14.40 -37.07
N ILE A 39 1.99 13.20 -36.91
CA ILE A 39 2.12 12.22 -38.00
C ILE A 39 0.75 11.71 -38.46
N SER A 40 -0.20 11.53 -37.53
CA SER A 40 -1.57 11.11 -37.88
C SER A 40 -2.30 12.16 -38.73
N HIS A 41 -2.06 13.45 -38.47
CA HIS A 41 -2.60 14.54 -39.26
C HIS A 41 -2.00 14.57 -40.68
N LEU A 42 -0.68 14.38 -40.82
CA LEU A 42 -0.02 14.30 -42.13
C LEU A 42 -0.53 13.12 -42.97
N LYS A 43 -0.83 11.96 -42.36
CA LYS A 43 -1.44 10.81 -43.03
C LYS A 43 -2.85 11.14 -43.57
N LEU A 44 -3.63 11.91 -42.81
CA LEU A 44 -4.96 12.35 -43.24
C LEU A 44 -4.84 13.30 -44.44
N GLN A 45 -3.93 14.28 -44.38
CA GLN A 45 -3.68 15.22 -45.48
C GLN A 45 -3.22 14.51 -46.76
N LEU A 46 -2.38 13.48 -46.64
CA LEU A 46 -1.95 12.68 -47.80
C LEU A 46 -3.14 11.99 -48.49
N ARG A 47 -4.08 11.42 -47.70
CA ARG A 47 -5.30 10.80 -48.22
C ARG A 47 -6.22 11.79 -48.93
N GLU A 48 -6.30 13.01 -48.42
CA GLU A 48 -7.10 14.07 -49.02
C GLU A 48 -6.54 14.47 -50.39
N ILE A 49 -5.22 14.68 -50.49
CA ILE A 49 -4.53 14.96 -51.75
C ILE A 49 -4.71 13.81 -52.76
N ASP A 50 -4.63 12.56 -52.31
CA ASP A 50 -4.87 11.39 -53.17
C ASP A 50 -6.30 11.35 -53.71
N ALA A 51 -7.29 11.66 -52.86
CA ALA A 51 -8.69 11.71 -53.27
C ALA A 51 -8.97 12.86 -54.25
N ASP A 52 -8.34 14.02 -54.06
CA ASP A 52 -8.47 15.17 -54.94
C ASP A 52 -7.80 14.95 -56.30
N ALA A 53 -6.64 14.29 -56.32
CA ALA A 53 -5.98 13.88 -57.55
C ALA A 53 -6.81 12.82 -58.30
N ALA A 54 -7.38 11.83 -57.60
CA ALA A 54 -8.20 10.78 -58.19
C ALA A 54 -9.53 11.30 -58.75
N SER A 55 -10.10 12.34 -58.13
CA SER A 55 -11.34 13.00 -58.59
C SER A 55 -11.09 14.07 -59.66
N GLY A 56 -9.83 14.31 -60.05
CA GLY A 56 -9.47 15.31 -61.04
C GLY A 56 -9.62 16.76 -60.56
N ARG A 57 -9.81 16.97 -59.25
CA ARG A 57 -9.88 18.32 -58.64
C ARG A 57 -8.51 18.98 -58.53
N LEU A 58 -7.45 18.17 -58.50
CA LEU A 58 -6.06 18.61 -58.41
C LEU A 58 -5.27 18.09 -59.60
N ALA A 59 -4.48 18.95 -60.27
CA ALA A 59 -3.66 18.50 -61.38
C ALA A 59 -2.56 17.54 -60.90
N ALA A 60 -2.18 16.54 -61.71
CA ALA A 60 -1.19 15.54 -61.31
C ALA A 60 0.16 16.15 -60.89
N ALA A 61 0.59 17.22 -61.56
CA ALA A 61 1.81 17.95 -61.22
C ALA A 61 1.71 18.65 -59.85
N GLU A 62 0.55 19.22 -59.52
CA GLU A 62 0.28 19.89 -58.25
C GLU A 62 0.18 18.88 -57.10
N ALA A 63 -0.42 17.72 -57.34
CA ALA A 63 -0.48 16.62 -56.39
C ALA A 63 0.91 16.12 -56.00
N VAL A 64 1.82 15.99 -56.97
CA VAL A 64 3.21 15.59 -56.73
C VAL A 64 3.96 16.66 -55.92
N ALA A 65 3.77 17.94 -56.25
CA ALA A 65 4.38 19.04 -55.50
C ALA A 65 3.89 19.10 -54.04
N ALA A 66 2.59 18.94 -53.80
CA ALA A 66 2.00 18.94 -52.46
C ALA A 66 2.52 17.76 -51.61
N LYS A 67 2.63 16.57 -52.20
CA LYS A 67 3.22 15.39 -51.53
C LYS A 67 4.69 15.59 -51.18
N ALA A 68 5.47 16.27 -52.03
CA ALA A 68 6.86 16.56 -51.76
C ALA A 68 7.05 17.49 -50.56
N GLU A 69 6.14 18.45 -50.36
CA GLU A 69 6.19 19.36 -49.21
C GLU A 69 5.81 18.64 -47.90
N LEU A 70 4.77 17.79 -47.92
CA LEU A 70 4.44 16.91 -46.79
C LEU A 70 5.62 16.01 -46.38
N ALA A 71 6.35 15.47 -47.35
CA ALA A 71 7.53 14.66 -47.08
C ALA A 71 8.66 15.45 -46.40
N ARG A 72 8.86 16.72 -46.79
CA ARG A 72 9.84 17.61 -46.14
C ARG A 72 9.45 17.92 -44.70
N GLU A 73 8.19 18.20 -44.44
CA GLU A 73 7.71 18.48 -43.08
C GLU A 73 7.83 17.25 -42.17
N LEU A 74 7.53 16.06 -42.70
CA LEU A 74 7.76 14.80 -41.97
C LEU A 74 9.23 14.58 -41.60
N LEU A 75 10.15 14.91 -42.51
CA LEU A 75 11.59 14.85 -42.24
C LEU A 75 12.00 15.86 -41.16
N ARG A 76 11.39 17.05 -41.15
CA ARG A 76 11.64 18.09 -40.15
C ARG A 76 11.18 17.67 -38.75
N LEU A 77 9.98 17.09 -38.63
CA LEU A 77 9.47 16.54 -37.37
C LEU A 77 10.38 15.45 -36.81
N LYS A 78 10.92 14.60 -37.68
CA LYS A 78 11.86 13.53 -37.29
C LYS A 78 13.24 14.07 -36.89
N GLN A 79 13.61 15.27 -37.35
CA GLN A 79 14.89 15.90 -37.06
C GLN A 79 14.90 16.73 -35.77
N VAL A 80 13.75 17.02 -35.15
CA VAL A 80 13.73 17.66 -33.83
C VAL A 80 14.39 16.69 -32.84
N PRO A 81 15.61 16.97 -32.36
CA PRO A 81 16.21 16.15 -31.33
C PRO A 81 15.32 16.30 -30.11
N ALA A 82 14.93 15.19 -29.49
CA ALA A 82 14.36 15.23 -28.16
C ALA A 82 15.25 16.15 -27.31
N GLY A 83 14.67 17.26 -26.80
CA GLY A 83 15.40 18.24 -26.01
C GLY A 83 16.17 17.56 -24.87
N PRO A 84 17.16 18.23 -24.25
CA PRO A 84 18.07 17.61 -23.29
C PRO A 84 17.25 16.80 -22.30
N THR A 85 17.36 15.48 -22.40
CA THR A 85 16.76 14.58 -21.43
C THR A 85 17.52 14.85 -20.15
N SER A 86 16.95 15.73 -19.31
CA SER A 86 17.32 15.83 -17.90
C SER A 86 17.52 14.40 -17.44
N GLU A 87 18.73 14.08 -16.97
CA GLU A 87 19.12 12.77 -16.48
C GLU A 87 18.24 12.41 -15.27
N ARG A 88 16.99 12.07 -15.55
CA ARG A 88 16.07 11.55 -14.56
C ARG A 88 16.61 10.16 -14.28
N LEU A 89 17.01 9.93 -13.02
CA LEU A 89 17.38 8.60 -12.57
C LEU A 89 16.34 7.61 -13.11
N PRO A 90 16.77 6.48 -13.70
CA PRO A 90 15.84 5.51 -14.24
C PRO A 90 14.84 5.16 -13.15
N ARG A 91 13.54 5.29 -13.47
CA ARG A 91 12.43 5.09 -12.53
C ARG A 91 12.57 3.80 -11.71
N GLN A 92 13.24 2.79 -12.27
CA GLN A 92 13.57 1.53 -11.60
C GLN A 92 14.51 1.70 -10.40
N LEU A 93 15.52 2.58 -10.46
CA LEU A 93 16.39 2.91 -9.33
C LEU A 93 15.63 3.65 -8.24
N LEU A 94 14.76 4.60 -8.60
CA LEU A 94 13.93 5.32 -7.64
C LEU A 94 12.96 4.39 -6.90
N VAL A 95 12.30 3.48 -7.63
CA VAL A 95 11.42 2.47 -7.04
C VAL A 95 12.21 1.50 -6.17
N GLY A 96 13.37 1.03 -6.63
CA GLY A 96 14.24 0.15 -5.85
C GLY A 96 14.73 0.79 -4.55
N ALA A 97 15.16 2.06 -4.61
CA ALA A 97 15.57 2.83 -3.44
C ALA A 97 14.41 3.04 -2.45
N ALA A 98 13.20 3.33 -2.94
CA ALA A 98 12.03 3.48 -2.08
C ALA A 98 11.68 2.18 -1.33
N VAL A 99 11.67 1.04 -2.04
CA VAL A 99 11.40 -0.27 -1.42
C VAL A 99 12.46 -0.63 -0.39
N ALA A 100 13.74 -0.41 -0.71
CA ALA A 100 14.84 -0.66 0.21
C ALA A 100 14.75 0.24 1.46
N ALA A 101 14.44 1.53 1.29
CA ALA A 101 14.25 2.46 2.38
C ALA A 101 13.10 2.03 3.30
N THR A 102 11.96 1.60 2.74
CA THR A 102 10.83 1.09 3.52
C THR A 102 11.20 -0.17 4.31
N ALA A 103 11.95 -1.10 3.71
CA ALA A 103 12.39 -2.32 4.40
C ALA A 103 13.32 -1.99 5.58
N VAL A 104 14.32 -1.13 5.37
CA VAL A 104 15.26 -0.70 6.41
C VAL A 104 14.53 0.04 7.54
N LEU A 105 13.61 0.96 7.20
CA LEU A 105 12.82 1.70 8.17
C LEU A 105 11.98 0.73 9.02
N THR A 106 11.30 -0.23 8.39
CA THR A 106 10.44 -1.19 9.08
C THR A 106 11.23 -2.07 10.04
N ILE A 107 12.39 -2.60 9.59
CA ILE A 107 13.28 -3.41 10.42
C ILE A 107 13.82 -2.57 11.58
N GLY A 108 14.26 -1.33 11.32
CA GLY A 108 14.79 -0.43 12.35
C GLY A 108 13.75 -0.07 13.42
N VAL A 109 12.53 0.26 13.02
CA VAL A 109 11.42 0.54 13.96
C VAL A 109 11.07 -0.69 14.77
N TYR A 110 10.99 -1.88 14.15
CA TYR A 110 10.73 -3.12 14.88
C TYR A 110 11.86 -3.50 15.82
N ALA A 111 13.12 -3.26 15.46
CA ALA A 111 14.26 -3.51 16.34
C ALA A 111 14.26 -2.55 17.55
N ALA A 112 13.79 -1.31 17.39
CA ALA A 112 13.75 -0.32 18.47
C ALA A 112 12.55 -0.51 19.42
N LEU A 113 11.36 -0.81 18.89
CA LEU A 113 10.11 -0.87 19.67
C LEU A 113 9.60 -2.30 19.88
N GLY A 114 9.93 -3.22 18.99
CA GLY A 114 9.46 -4.59 19.02
C GLY A 114 10.13 -5.42 20.11
N ARG A 115 9.58 -6.61 20.33
CA ARG A 115 10.13 -7.60 21.27
C ARG A 115 10.29 -8.93 20.56
N PRO A 116 11.40 -9.15 19.83
CA PRO A 116 11.62 -10.36 19.05
C PRO A 116 11.77 -11.61 19.93
N GLU A 117 12.02 -11.45 21.22
CA GLU A 117 12.18 -12.54 22.18
C GLU A 117 10.85 -13.11 22.67
N LEU A 118 9.71 -12.47 22.35
CA LEU A 118 8.41 -12.97 22.78
C LEU A 118 8.08 -14.26 22.03
N PRO A 119 7.86 -15.37 22.75
CA PRO A 119 7.43 -16.61 22.11
C PRO A 119 6.06 -16.39 21.46
N ALA A 120 5.87 -17.02 20.31
CA ALA A 120 4.54 -17.07 19.69
C ALA A 120 3.55 -17.68 20.69
N ALA A 121 2.42 -17.03 20.90
CA ALA A 121 1.36 -17.49 21.80
C ALA A 121 0.16 -17.99 20.99
N PRO A 122 0.22 -19.21 20.40
CA PRO A 122 -0.88 -19.76 19.62
C PRO A 122 -2.11 -20.00 20.49
N LEU A 123 -3.30 -19.83 19.90
CA LEU A 123 -4.56 -20.04 20.61
C LEU A 123 -4.71 -21.47 21.14
N ALA A 124 -4.16 -22.46 20.44
CA ALA A 124 -4.18 -23.85 20.87
C ALA A 124 -3.44 -24.08 22.21
N SER A 125 -2.31 -23.38 22.45
CA SER A 125 -1.58 -23.49 23.72
C SER A 125 -2.20 -22.68 24.86
N ARG A 126 -3.26 -21.90 24.58
CA ARG A 126 -4.05 -21.21 25.61
C ARG A 126 -5.24 -22.05 26.09
N ALA A 127 -5.66 -23.06 25.32
CA ALA A 127 -6.76 -23.94 25.70
C ALA A 127 -6.37 -24.93 26.81
N ASP A 128 -5.07 -25.25 26.92
CA ASP A 128 -4.51 -26.16 27.95
C ASP A 128 -4.03 -25.45 29.21
N LEU A 129 -4.01 -24.11 29.22
CA LEU A 129 -3.87 -23.38 30.47
C LEU A 129 -5.26 -23.41 31.12
N PRO A 130 -5.42 -24.00 32.33
CA PRO A 130 -6.61 -23.68 33.10
C PRO A 130 -6.67 -22.15 33.13
N PRO A 131 -7.83 -21.51 32.84
CA PRO A 131 -7.96 -20.08 33.05
C PRO A 131 -7.39 -19.85 34.44
N ALA A 132 -6.44 -18.93 34.59
CA ALA A 132 -5.98 -18.56 35.92
C ALA A 132 -7.28 -18.31 36.69
N GLU A 133 -7.64 -19.24 37.59
CA GLU A 133 -8.87 -19.18 38.35
C GLU A 133 -8.59 -18.08 39.35
N ILE A 134 -8.63 -16.84 38.85
CA ILE A 134 -8.80 -15.67 39.66
C ILE A 134 -10.22 -15.85 40.15
N THR A 135 -10.34 -16.63 41.22
CA THR A 135 -11.57 -16.75 41.98
C THR A 135 -11.93 -15.34 42.42
N LEU A 136 -13.23 -15.06 42.47
CA LEU A 136 -13.71 -13.73 42.85
C LEU A 136 -13.13 -13.31 44.20
N GLU A 137 -12.92 -14.27 45.10
CA GLU A 137 -12.25 -14.13 46.39
C GLU A 137 -10.79 -13.66 46.26
N SER A 138 -10.01 -14.26 45.36
CA SER A 138 -8.61 -13.87 45.14
C SER A 138 -8.47 -12.50 44.49
N ALA A 139 -9.40 -12.12 43.59
CA ALA A 139 -9.46 -10.78 43.02
C ALA A 139 -9.79 -9.74 44.10
N VAL A 140 -10.81 -10.01 44.92
CA VAL A 140 -11.21 -9.13 46.03
C VAL A 140 -10.07 -8.92 47.02
N ALA A 141 -9.32 -9.97 47.37
CA ALA A 141 -8.17 -9.86 48.27
C ALA A 141 -7.04 -8.97 47.71
N GLN A 142 -6.79 -9.03 46.39
CA GLN A 142 -5.80 -8.14 45.74
C GLN A 142 -6.26 -6.68 45.73
N ILE A 143 -7.55 -6.45 45.48
CA ILE A 143 -8.13 -5.10 45.47
C ILE A 143 -8.15 -4.52 46.89
N GLU A 144 -8.46 -5.32 47.90
CA GLU A 144 -8.36 -4.95 49.33
C GLU A 144 -6.93 -4.50 49.68
N LEU A 145 -5.92 -5.29 49.31
CA LEU A 145 -4.51 -4.97 49.58
C LEU A 145 -4.05 -3.68 48.89
N GLN A 146 -4.62 -3.37 47.71
CA GLN A 146 -4.36 -2.13 47.01
C GLN A 146 -5.08 -0.93 47.65
N LEU A 147 -6.33 -1.11 48.09
CA LEU A 147 -7.12 -0.10 48.80
C LEU A 147 -6.54 0.23 50.18
N GLU A 148 -5.91 -0.74 50.86
CA GLU A 148 -5.16 -0.48 52.09
C GLU A 148 -3.97 0.46 51.87
N LYS A 149 -3.29 0.33 50.72
CA LYS A 149 -2.18 1.22 50.33
C LYS A 149 -2.66 2.58 49.84
N THR A 150 -3.87 2.66 49.30
CA THR A 150 -4.46 3.90 48.77
C THR A 150 -5.88 4.09 49.31
N PRO A 151 -6.01 4.46 50.60
CA PRO A 151 -7.31 4.52 51.27
C PRO A 151 -8.22 5.64 50.75
N GLU A 152 -7.67 6.65 50.08
CA GLU A 152 -8.38 7.80 49.50
C GLU A 152 -9.02 7.48 48.12
N ASP A 153 -8.83 6.27 47.57
CA ASP A 153 -9.43 5.90 46.30
C ASP A 153 -10.92 5.55 46.44
N LEU A 154 -11.76 6.59 46.44
CA LEU A 154 -13.23 6.48 46.48
C LEU A 154 -13.78 5.61 45.34
N ARG A 155 -13.13 5.62 44.16
CA ARG A 155 -13.57 4.81 43.02
C ARG A 155 -13.34 3.33 43.30
N GLY A 156 -12.18 2.97 43.86
CA GLY A 156 -11.89 1.59 44.25
C GLY A 156 -12.86 1.05 45.29
N TRP A 157 -13.25 1.85 46.30
CA TRP A 157 -14.27 1.46 47.29
C TRP A 157 -15.66 1.27 46.69
N THR A 158 -16.03 2.07 45.68
CA THR A 158 -17.33 1.92 44.99
C THR A 158 -17.35 0.66 44.12
N VAL A 159 -16.23 0.32 43.48
CA VAL A 159 -16.12 -0.82 42.56
C VAL A 159 -16.05 -2.17 43.27
N ILE A 160 -15.52 -2.23 44.50
CA ILE A 160 -15.45 -3.49 45.26
C ILE A 160 -16.80 -3.89 45.91
N ALA A 161 -17.71 -2.95 46.13
CA ALA A 161 -18.98 -3.21 46.81
C ALA A 161 -19.87 -4.26 46.11
N PRO A 162 -20.07 -4.23 44.78
CA PRO A 162 -20.81 -5.30 44.08
C PRO A 162 -20.15 -6.68 44.21
N ALA A 163 -18.81 -6.75 44.25
CA ALA A 163 -18.09 -8.00 44.42
C ALA A 163 -18.32 -8.58 45.82
N TYR A 164 -18.33 -7.75 46.87
CA TYR A 164 -18.71 -8.18 48.22
C TYR A 164 -20.15 -8.70 48.29
N MET A 165 -21.09 -8.07 47.58
CA MET A 165 -22.48 -8.53 47.53
C MET A 165 -22.60 -9.91 46.89
N GLN A 166 -21.85 -10.18 45.81
CA GLN A 166 -21.83 -11.49 45.14
C GLN A 166 -21.22 -12.59 46.04
N LEU A 167 -20.28 -12.23 46.90
CA LEU A 167 -19.67 -13.13 47.89
C LEU A 167 -20.47 -13.28 49.19
N GLY A 168 -21.63 -12.62 49.31
CA GLY A 168 -22.44 -12.64 50.55
C GLY A 168 -21.86 -11.82 51.72
N ARG A 169 -20.81 -11.02 51.48
CA ARG A 169 -20.16 -10.14 52.47
C ARG A 169 -20.88 -8.79 52.58
N PHE A 170 -22.16 -8.82 52.96
CA PHE A 170 -23.03 -7.63 52.99
C PHE A 170 -22.51 -6.51 53.92
N ALA A 171 -21.90 -6.85 55.04
CA ALA A 171 -21.35 -5.88 55.98
C ALA A 171 -20.16 -5.09 55.39
N ASP A 172 -19.30 -5.76 54.63
CA ASP A 172 -18.14 -5.15 53.99
C ASP A 172 -18.56 -4.29 52.80
N ALA A 173 -19.57 -4.72 52.04
CA ALA A 173 -20.19 -3.90 50.99
C ALA A 173 -20.75 -2.59 51.56
N ALA A 174 -21.45 -2.65 52.69
CA ALA A 174 -21.99 -1.46 53.36
C ALA A 174 -20.89 -0.54 53.89
N LYS A 175 -19.76 -1.09 54.36
CA LYS A 175 -18.60 -0.30 54.80
C LYS A 175 -17.90 0.38 53.63
N ALA A 176 -17.76 -0.31 52.49
CA ALA A 176 -17.16 0.24 51.28
C ALA A 176 -17.99 1.39 50.69
N LEU A 177 -19.31 1.28 50.70
CA LEU A 177 -20.22 2.34 50.22
C LEU A 177 -20.36 3.56 51.14
N ARG A 178 -19.83 3.49 52.37
CA ARG A 178 -19.83 4.61 53.34
C ARG A 178 -18.57 5.48 53.28
N ARG A 179 -17.55 5.04 52.52
CA ARG A 179 -16.33 5.81 52.26
C ARG A 179 -16.61 6.85 51.18
#